data_AF-A0A5B7B402-F1
#
_entry.id   AF-A0A5B7B402-F1
#
_cell.length_a   1.000
_cell.length_b   1.000
_cell.length_c   1.000
_cell.angle_alpha   90.00
_cell.angle_beta   90.00
_cell.angle_gamma   90.00
#
_symmetry.space_group_name_H-M   'P 1'
#
loop_
_entity.id
_entity.type
_entity.pdbx_description
1 polymer ?
#
loop_
_entity_poly.entity_id
_entity_poly.type
_entity_poly.pdbx_seq_one_letter_code
_entity_poly.pdbx_strand_id
1 'polypeptide(L)'
;MANLNMTSILEKMTGKDKDYRYMATSDLLSELNKEGFKPDADLEIKLSNIVLQQLDDAAGDVSGLAVKCLAPLVKKVREPHVLEMTNKLCDKLLNGKNQHRDIASIALKTVVSEVPNSSVAQSVLVSTCPQLIKGITGPGMSTEIKCECLDILCDVLHKFGNLMASDHGLLLGALLPQLSSNQASVRKKTVSCIASLASS
;
A
#
# COMPACT_ATOMS: atom_id res chain seq x y z
N MET A 1 -1.95 -23.68 -20.09
CA MET A 1 -3.39 -23.34 -20.05
C MET A 1 -3.72 -22.28 -19.00
N ALA A 2 -3.20 -22.34 -17.76
CA ALA A 2 -3.44 -21.31 -16.74
C ALA A 2 -3.08 -19.86 -17.17
N ASN A 3 -1.92 -19.66 -17.83
CA ASN A 3 -1.49 -18.33 -18.29
C ASN A 3 -2.39 -17.70 -19.38
N LEU A 4 -3.05 -18.51 -20.22
CA LEU A 4 -3.99 -18.00 -21.23
C LEU A 4 -5.26 -17.47 -20.57
N ASN A 5 -5.74 -18.15 -19.52
CA ASN A 5 -6.88 -17.68 -18.73
C ASN A 5 -6.55 -16.36 -18.02
N MET A 6 -5.36 -16.26 -17.43
CA MET A 6 -4.92 -15.03 -16.76
C MET A 6 -4.84 -13.83 -17.71
N THR A 7 -4.35 -14.03 -18.92
CA THR A 7 -4.26 -12.94 -19.90
C THR A 7 -5.65 -12.40 -20.26
N SER A 8 -6.63 -13.30 -20.47
CA SER A 8 -8.03 -12.93 -20.74
C SER A 8 -8.69 -12.19 -19.57
N ILE A 9 -8.44 -12.63 -18.32
CA ILE A 9 -8.92 -11.93 -17.12
C ILE A 9 -8.37 -10.50 -17.08
N LEU A 10 -7.05 -10.36 -17.28
CA LEU A 10 -6.36 -9.07 -17.21
C LEU A 10 -6.81 -8.08 -18.30
N GLU A 11 -7.13 -8.56 -19.50
CA GLU A 11 -7.72 -7.73 -20.55
C GLU A 11 -9.11 -7.20 -20.13
N LYS A 12 -9.97 -8.06 -19.59
CA LYS A 12 -11.32 -7.69 -19.16
C LYS A 12 -11.34 -6.71 -17.98
N MET A 13 -10.35 -6.77 -17.10
CA MET A 13 -10.14 -5.80 -16.01
C MET A 13 -10.00 -4.36 -16.52
N THR A 14 -9.50 -4.18 -17.75
CA THR A 14 -9.37 -2.86 -18.38
C THR A 14 -10.53 -2.49 -19.31
N GLY A 15 -11.59 -3.29 -19.33
CA GLY A 15 -12.75 -3.12 -20.19
C GLY A 15 -13.59 -1.87 -19.85
N LYS A 16 -14.43 -1.42 -20.80
CA LYS A 16 -15.30 -0.26 -20.60
C LYS A 16 -16.45 -0.52 -19.63
N ASP A 17 -16.95 -1.75 -19.61
CA ASP A 17 -18.11 -2.15 -18.82
C ASP A 17 -17.73 -2.43 -17.35
N LYS A 18 -18.48 -1.85 -16.41
CA LYS A 18 -18.23 -1.97 -14.98
C LYS A 18 -18.34 -3.42 -14.50
N ASP A 19 -19.37 -4.14 -14.95
CA ASP A 19 -19.65 -5.50 -14.46
C ASP A 19 -18.60 -6.48 -15.00
N TYR A 20 -18.13 -6.29 -16.24
CA TYR A 20 -16.97 -7.06 -16.74
C TYR A 20 -15.70 -6.79 -15.93
N ARG A 21 -15.40 -5.53 -15.58
CA ARG A 21 -14.24 -5.23 -14.74
C ARG A 21 -14.36 -5.83 -13.34
N TYR A 22 -15.54 -5.73 -12.74
CA TYR A 22 -15.83 -6.32 -11.43
C TYR A 22 -15.66 -7.85 -11.46
N MET A 23 -16.32 -8.53 -12.41
CA MET A 23 -16.22 -9.99 -12.56
C MET A 23 -14.78 -10.42 -12.81
N ALA A 24 -14.05 -9.74 -13.70
CA ALA A 24 -12.66 -10.07 -13.98
C ALA A 24 -11.74 -9.86 -12.76
N THR A 25 -11.96 -8.79 -11.98
CA THR A 25 -11.21 -8.56 -10.74
C THR A 25 -11.55 -9.63 -9.68
N SER A 26 -12.80 -10.08 -9.63
CA SER A 26 -13.22 -11.18 -8.76
C SER A 26 -12.58 -12.51 -9.16
N ASP A 27 -12.58 -12.82 -10.46
CA ASP A 27 -11.94 -14.03 -11.00
C ASP A 27 -10.43 -14.02 -10.71
N LEU A 28 -9.77 -12.87 -10.88
CA LEU A 28 -8.38 -12.68 -10.50
C LEU A 28 -8.16 -12.98 -9.00
N LEU A 29 -9.00 -12.43 -8.12
CA LEU A 29 -8.89 -12.70 -6.69
C LEU A 29 -9.02 -14.21 -6.39
N SER A 30 -9.95 -14.90 -7.05
CA SER A 30 -10.10 -16.34 -6.91
C SER A 30 -8.87 -17.11 -7.40
N GLU A 31 -8.25 -16.72 -8.51
CA GLU A 31 -7.01 -17.34 -9.00
C GLU A 31 -5.83 -17.10 -8.06
N LEU A 32 -5.64 -15.87 -7.57
CA LEU A 32 -4.55 -15.51 -6.65
C LEU A 32 -4.58 -16.30 -5.33
N ASN A 33 -5.79 -16.65 -4.86
CA ASN A 33 -5.99 -17.42 -3.63
C ASN A 33 -5.71 -18.93 -3.81
N LYS A 34 -5.51 -19.43 -5.03
CA LYS A 34 -5.16 -20.84 -5.22
C LYS A 34 -3.75 -21.11 -4.72
N GLU A 35 -3.57 -22.15 -3.91
CA GLU A 35 -2.26 -22.52 -3.37
C GLU A 35 -1.23 -22.79 -4.47
N GLY A 36 -1.65 -23.46 -5.54
CA GLY A 36 -0.82 -23.78 -6.71
C GLY A 36 -0.54 -22.62 -7.66
N PHE A 37 -1.17 -21.45 -7.48
CA PHE A 37 -0.92 -20.30 -8.35
C PHE A 37 0.48 -19.74 -8.08
N LYS A 38 1.30 -19.70 -9.12
CA LYS A 38 2.65 -19.14 -9.13
C LYS A 38 2.83 -18.39 -10.45
N PRO A 39 2.79 -17.04 -10.44
CA PRO A 39 3.02 -16.28 -11.65
C PRO A 39 4.47 -16.42 -12.10
N ASP A 40 4.69 -16.41 -13.41
CA ASP A 40 6.03 -16.23 -13.98
C ASP A 40 6.43 -14.75 -13.96
N ALA A 41 7.67 -14.44 -14.33
CA ALA A 41 8.20 -13.08 -14.24
C ALA A 41 7.41 -12.05 -15.05
N ASP A 42 6.95 -12.41 -16.25
CA ASP A 42 6.18 -11.51 -17.11
C ASP A 42 4.77 -11.30 -16.55
N LEU A 43 4.17 -12.35 -15.98
CA LEU A 43 2.86 -12.28 -15.37
C LEU A 43 2.89 -11.47 -14.06
N GLU A 44 3.93 -11.58 -13.24
CA GLU A 44 4.12 -10.75 -12.04
C GLU A 44 4.03 -9.25 -12.38
N ILE A 45 4.77 -8.81 -13.41
CA ILE A 45 4.79 -7.41 -13.86
C ILE A 45 3.39 -6.97 -14.31
N LYS A 46 2.71 -7.78 -15.11
CA LYS A 46 1.36 -7.47 -15.61
C LYS A 46 0.34 -7.42 -14.47
N LEU A 47 0.38 -8.38 -13.56
CA LEU A 47 -0.49 -8.44 -12.39
C LEU A 47 -0.34 -7.20 -11.52
N SER A 48 0.88 -6.88 -11.12
CA SER A 48 1.17 -5.72 -10.29
C SER A 48 0.70 -4.42 -10.95
N ASN A 49 0.96 -4.24 -12.24
CA ASN A 49 0.56 -3.01 -12.95
C ASN A 49 -0.98 -2.89 -13.09
N ILE A 50 -1.66 -3.96 -13.49
CA ILE A 50 -3.10 -3.92 -13.74
C ILE A 50 -3.87 -3.80 -12.42
N VAL A 51 -3.46 -4.51 -11.36
CA VAL A 51 -4.09 -4.35 -10.04
C VAL A 51 -3.92 -2.94 -9.51
N LEU A 52 -2.73 -2.33 -9.64
CA LEU A 52 -2.51 -0.94 -9.23
C LEU A 52 -3.32 0.06 -10.06
N GLN A 53 -3.49 -0.19 -11.36
CA GLN A 53 -4.36 0.62 -12.21
C GLN A 53 -5.82 0.49 -11.77
N GLN A 54 -6.27 -0.71 -11.39
CA GLN A 54 -7.64 -0.96 -10.96
C GLN A 54 -8.00 -0.24 -9.65
N LEU A 55 -7.02 0.16 -8.83
CA LEU A 55 -7.25 1.03 -7.67
C LEU A 55 -7.80 2.40 -8.07
N ASP A 56 -7.52 2.86 -9.30
CA ASP A 56 -8.02 4.12 -9.84
C ASP A 56 -9.39 3.97 -10.54
N ASP A 57 -10.07 2.82 -10.41
CA ASP A 57 -11.38 2.63 -11.02
C ASP A 57 -12.39 3.69 -10.53
N ALA A 58 -13.23 4.17 -11.43
CA ALA A 58 -14.30 5.10 -11.09
C ALA A 58 -15.37 4.44 -10.19
N ALA A 59 -15.51 3.11 -10.27
CA ALA A 59 -16.43 2.34 -9.46
C ALA A 59 -15.74 1.82 -8.19
N GLY A 60 -16.20 2.29 -7.03
CA GLY A 60 -15.59 1.97 -5.74
C GLY A 60 -15.67 0.50 -5.33
N ASP A 61 -16.64 -0.25 -5.85
CA ASP A 61 -16.75 -1.70 -5.67
C ASP A 61 -15.62 -2.45 -6.41
N VAL A 62 -15.25 -1.98 -7.61
CA VAL A 62 -14.14 -2.53 -8.39
C VAL A 62 -12.79 -2.17 -7.74
N SER A 63 -12.57 -0.92 -7.36
CA SER A 63 -11.30 -0.52 -6.70
C SER A 63 -11.15 -1.15 -5.31
N GLY A 64 -12.24 -1.31 -4.56
CA GLY A 64 -12.26 -2.07 -3.31
C GLY A 64 -11.92 -3.56 -3.50
N LEU A 65 -12.33 -4.17 -4.62
CA LEU A 65 -11.96 -5.55 -4.95
C LEU A 65 -10.49 -5.66 -5.39
N ALA A 66 -9.95 -4.64 -6.05
CA ALA A 66 -8.53 -4.56 -6.38
C ALA A 66 -7.64 -4.51 -5.14
N VAL A 67 -8.06 -3.78 -4.09
CA VAL A 67 -7.37 -3.82 -2.78
C VAL A 67 -7.33 -5.24 -2.23
N LYS A 68 -8.43 -5.98 -2.29
CA LYS A 68 -8.47 -7.38 -1.82
C LYS A 68 -7.51 -8.29 -2.62
N CYS A 69 -7.27 -7.99 -3.89
CA CYS A 69 -6.30 -8.72 -4.71
C CYS A 69 -4.85 -8.50 -4.26
N LEU A 70 -4.52 -7.34 -3.70
CA LEU A 70 -3.16 -7.06 -3.22
C LEU A 70 -2.73 -8.04 -2.14
N ALA A 71 -3.66 -8.46 -1.27
CA ALA A 71 -3.32 -9.29 -0.13
C ALA A 71 -2.68 -10.64 -0.51
N PRO A 72 -3.30 -11.48 -1.37
CA PRO A 72 -2.64 -12.67 -1.88
C PRO A 72 -1.52 -12.34 -2.88
N LEU A 73 -1.62 -11.26 -3.66
CA LEU A 73 -0.61 -10.90 -4.67
C LEU A 73 0.77 -10.63 -4.06
N VAL A 74 0.83 -9.88 -2.96
CA VAL A 74 2.09 -9.55 -2.25
C VAL A 74 2.86 -10.80 -1.80
N LYS A 75 2.13 -11.87 -1.48
CA LYS A 75 2.71 -13.16 -1.07
C LYS A 75 3.17 -14.02 -2.25
N LYS A 76 2.81 -13.65 -3.47
CA LYS A 76 2.98 -14.47 -4.69
C LYS A 76 3.93 -13.85 -5.71
N VAL A 77 4.32 -12.59 -5.55
CA VAL A 77 5.30 -11.90 -6.40
C VAL A 77 6.65 -11.78 -5.70
N ARG A 78 7.72 -11.58 -6.47
CA ARG A 78 9.07 -11.43 -5.92
C ARG A 78 9.28 -10.04 -5.31
N GLU A 79 10.25 -9.97 -4.39
CA GLU A 79 10.60 -8.76 -3.64
C GLU A 79 10.70 -7.48 -4.50
N PRO A 80 11.38 -7.46 -5.66
CA PRO A 80 11.48 -6.24 -6.46
C PRO A 80 10.12 -5.67 -6.89
N HIS A 81 9.15 -6.54 -7.16
CA HIS A 81 7.80 -6.11 -7.54
C HIS A 81 6.97 -5.66 -6.34
N VAL A 82 7.16 -6.26 -5.16
CA VAL A 82 6.56 -5.74 -3.92
C VAL A 82 7.05 -4.31 -3.64
N LEU A 83 8.36 -4.05 -3.82
CA LEU A 83 8.95 -2.72 -3.65
C LEU A 83 8.42 -1.72 -4.68
N GLU A 84 8.36 -2.11 -5.95
CA GLU A 84 7.81 -1.28 -7.01
C GLU A 84 6.35 -0.91 -6.73
N MET A 85 5.53 -1.88 -6.30
CA MET A 85 4.15 -1.64 -5.93
C MET A 85 4.04 -0.69 -4.74
N THR A 86 4.84 -0.90 -3.72
CA THR A 86 4.86 -0.05 -2.52
C THR A 86 5.22 1.39 -2.86
N ASN A 87 6.23 1.60 -3.70
CA ASN A 87 6.66 2.92 -4.16
C ASN A 87 5.57 3.64 -4.97
N LYS A 88 4.90 2.92 -5.89
CA LYS A 88 3.78 3.49 -6.65
C LYS A 88 2.61 3.88 -5.74
N LEU A 89 2.31 3.09 -4.72
CA LEU A 89 1.25 3.40 -3.75
C LEU A 89 1.59 4.62 -2.89
N CYS A 90 2.83 4.75 -2.46
CA CYS A 90 3.27 5.94 -1.75
C CYS A 90 3.25 7.19 -2.63
N ASP A 91 3.66 7.09 -3.91
CA ASP A 91 3.53 8.21 -4.84
C ASP A 91 2.06 8.62 -5.05
N LYS A 92 1.15 7.66 -5.21
CA LYS A 92 -0.29 7.91 -5.26
C LYS A 92 -0.82 8.57 -3.99
N LEU A 93 -0.35 8.16 -2.81
CA LEU A 93 -0.73 8.76 -1.54
C LEU A 93 -0.30 10.23 -1.46
N LEU A 94 0.96 10.51 -1.79
CA LEU A 94 1.58 11.82 -1.60
C LEU A 94 1.25 12.82 -2.73
N ASN A 95 1.27 12.36 -3.98
CA ASN A 95 1.19 13.19 -5.18
C ASN A 95 -0.04 12.87 -6.06
N GLY A 96 -0.79 11.82 -5.74
CA GLY A 96 -1.96 11.40 -6.51
C GLY A 96 -3.19 12.29 -6.30
N LYS A 97 -4.25 11.97 -7.05
CA LYS A 97 -5.53 12.67 -7.01
C LYS A 97 -6.23 12.41 -5.66
N ASN A 98 -6.83 13.45 -5.08
CA ASN A 98 -7.54 13.36 -3.79
C ASN A 98 -8.57 12.21 -3.76
N GLN A 99 -9.34 12.02 -4.85
CA GLN A 99 -10.39 11.00 -4.92
C GLN A 99 -9.89 9.54 -4.79
N HIS A 100 -8.60 9.28 -5.06
CA HIS A 100 -8.00 7.95 -4.95
C HIS A 100 -7.00 7.85 -3.79
N ARG A 101 -6.90 8.88 -2.94
CA ARG A 101 -5.92 8.88 -1.85
C ARG A 101 -6.29 7.86 -0.77
N ASP A 102 -7.56 7.81 -0.40
CA ASP A 102 -8.07 6.85 0.60
C ASP A 102 -7.82 5.40 0.15
N ILE A 103 -8.16 5.06 -1.10
CA ILE A 103 -7.91 3.72 -1.64
C ILE A 103 -6.41 3.39 -1.74
N ALA A 104 -5.56 4.37 -2.07
CA ALA A 104 -4.10 4.19 -2.07
C ALA A 104 -3.56 3.95 -0.64
N SER A 105 -4.10 4.64 0.36
CA SER A 105 -3.76 4.42 1.77
C SER A 105 -4.14 3.01 2.23
N ILE A 106 -5.38 2.58 1.95
CA ILE A 106 -5.84 1.22 2.29
C ILE A 106 -5.00 0.16 1.57
N ALA A 107 -4.69 0.38 0.29
CA ALA A 107 -3.83 -0.50 -0.49
C ALA A 107 -2.42 -0.60 0.12
N LEU A 108 -1.82 0.52 0.53
CA LEU A 108 -0.50 0.54 1.15
C LEU A 108 -0.49 -0.19 2.50
N LYS A 109 -1.50 0.05 3.34
CA LYS A 109 -1.69 -0.69 4.60
C LYS A 109 -1.83 -2.20 4.36
N THR A 110 -2.55 -2.59 3.32
CA THR A 110 -2.70 -3.99 2.90
C THR A 110 -1.35 -4.57 2.47
N VAL A 111 -0.55 -3.85 1.67
CA VAL A 111 0.79 -4.34 1.31
C VAL A 111 1.66 -4.53 2.56
N VAL A 112 1.69 -3.53 3.44
CA VAL A 112 2.41 -3.60 4.73
C VAL A 112 1.95 -4.81 5.54
N SER A 113 0.64 -5.07 5.67
CA SER A 113 0.10 -6.19 6.45
C SER A 113 0.41 -7.56 5.86
N GLU A 114 0.66 -7.66 4.56
CA GLU A 114 0.84 -8.95 3.88
C GLU A 114 2.29 -9.29 3.48
N VAL A 115 3.25 -8.36 3.67
CA VAL A 115 4.68 -8.65 3.49
C VAL A 115 5.08 -9.91 4.28
N PRO A 116 5.68 -10.93 3.62
CA PRO A 116 5.74 -12.29 4.14
C PRO A 116 6.95 -12.62 5.03
N ASN A 117 8.04 -11.86 4.91
CA ASN A 117 9.29 -12.16 5.64
C ASN A 117 10.10 -10.89 5.93
N SER A 118 11.05 -11.01 6.85
CA SER A 118 11.86 -9.88 7.34
C SER A 118 12.77 -9.25 6.28
N SER A 119 13.23 -10.01 5.28
CA SER A 119 14.06 -9.46 4.19
C SER A 119 13.26 -8.47 3.35
N VAL A 120 12.08 -8.90 2.88
CA VAL A 120 11.16 -8.04 2.13
C VAL A 120 10.70 -6.86 2.99
N ALA A 121 10.42 -7.10 4.27
CA ALA A 121 10.05 -6.04 5.21
C ALA A 121 11.13 -4.96 5.31
N GLN A 122 12.40 -5.35 5.45
CA GLN A 122 13.49 -4.39 5.56
C GLN A 122 13.64 -3.55 4.28
N SER A 123 13.57 -4.17 3.11
CA SER A 123 13.59 -3.44 1.84
C SER A 123 12.40 -2.49 1.69
N VAL A 124 11.20 -2.92 2.09
CA VAL A 124 9.99 -2.09 2.09
C VAL A 124 10.15 -0.91 3.04
N LEU A 125 10.68 -1.10 4.25
CA LEU A 125 10.91 -0.05 5.24
C LEU A 125 11.89 1.02 4.73
N VAL A 126 13.03 0.60 4.17
CA VAL A 126 14.03 1.52 3.61
C VAL A 126 13.41 2.45 2.56
N SER A 127 12.46 1.95 1.78
CA SER A 127 11.78 2.75 0.75
C SER A 127 10.62 3.59 1.30
N THR A 128 9.81 3.00 2.20
CA THR A 128 8.53 3.56 2.64
C THR A 128 8.68 4.60 3.73
N CYS A 129 9.55 4.37 4.72
CA CYS A 129 9.70 5.27 5.86
C CYS A 129 10.08 6.69 5.45
N PRO A 130 11.08 6.92 4.57
CA PRO A 130 11.40 8.27 4.10
C PRO A 130 10.21 8.97 3.42
N GLN A 131 9.37 8.22 2.71
CA GLN A 131 8.20 8.76 2.01
C GLN A 131 7.08 9.14 2.99
N LEU A 132 6.82 8.31 4.01
CA LEU A 132 5.87 8.64 5.08
C LEU A 132 6.33 9.87 5.87
N ILE A 133 7.62 9.94 6.23
CA ILE A 133 8.20 11.10 6.91
C ILE A 133 8.07 12.36 6.05
N LYS A 134 8.32 12.25 4.74
CA LYS A 134 8.09 13.35 3.79
C LYS A 134 6.62 13.80 3.79
N GLY A 135 5.66 12.88 3.83
CA GLY A 135 4.23 13.22 3.91
C GLY A 135 3.83 13.89 5.23
N ILE A 136 4.46 13.49 6.34
CA ILE A 136 4.19 14.04 7.68
C ILE A 136 4.79 15.46 7.83
N THR A 137 6.04 15.62 7.40
CA THR A 137 6.85 16.82 7.68
C THR A 137 6.95 17.79 6.52
N GLY A 138 6.62 17.35 5.31
CA GLY A 138 6.82 18.10 4.08
C GLY A 138 6.05 19.43 4.06
N PRO A 139 6.64 20.50 3.49
CA PRO A 139 5.97 21.78 3.35
C PRO A 139 4.78 21.64 2.39
N GLY A 140 3.65 22.27 2.73
CA GLY A 140 2.44 22.27 1.90
C GLY A 140 1.65 20.96 1.90
N MET A 141 2.03 19.96 2.71
CA MET A 141 1.26 18.72 2.84
C MET A 141 -0.09 18.98 3.50
N SER A 142 -1.15 18.47 2.89
CA SER A 142 -2.51 18.61 3.41
C SER A 142 -2.68 17.86 4.73
N THR A 143 -3.68 18.27 5.52
CA THR A 143 -4.01 17.56 6.77
C THR A 143 -4.34 16.09 6.53
N GLU A 144 -5.01 15.81 5.41
CA GLU A 144 -5.34 14.44 4.97
C GLU A 144 -4.08 13.61 4.74
N ILE A 145 -3.12 14.09 3.92
CA ILE A 145 -1.86 13.37 3.66
C ILE A 145 -1.11 13.08 4.96
N LYS A 146 -1.01 14.07 5.84
CA LYS A 146 -0.36 13.90 7.15
C LYS A 146 -1.05 12.82 7.98
N CYS A 147 -2.37 12.85 8.06
CA CYS A 147 -3.16 11.86 8.80
C CYS A 147 -2.97 10.44 8.24
N GLU A 148 -3.03 10.28 6.92
CA GLU A 148 -2.82 8.96 6.30
C GLU A 148 -1.40 8.45 6.51
N CYS A 149 -0.39 9.30 6.33
CA CYS A 149 1.01 8.90 6.55
C CYS A 149 1.27 8.52 8.01
N LEU A 150 0.65 9.21 8.98
CA LEU A 150 0.70 8.83 10.38
C LEU A 150 0.05 7.46 10.60
N ASP A 151 -1.18 7.23 10.11
CA ASP A 151 -1.83 5.93 10.29
C ASP A 151 -1.02 4.77 9.69
N ILE A 152 -0.48 4.95 8.49
CA ILE A 152 0.36 3.93 7.85
C ILE A 152 1.65 3.72 8.66
N LEU A 153 2.27 4.78 9.17
CA LEU A 153 3.46 4.66 10.01
C LEU A 153 3.16 3.91 11.32
N CYS A 154 2.00 4.15 11.93
CA CYS A 154 1.54 3.39 13.09
C CYS A 154 1.41 1.89 12.76
N ASP A 155 0.82 1.52 11.61
CA ASP A 155 0.70 0.11 11.18
C ASP A 155 2.08 -0.52 10.90
N VAL A 156 2.98 0.25 10.29
CA VAL A 156 4.37 -0.14 10.05
C VAL A 156 5.10 -0.40 11.37
N LEU A 157 4.96 0.48 12.36
CA LEU A 157 5.59 0.33 13.67
C LEU A 157 5.04 -0.87 14.43
N HIS A 158 3.73 -1.09 14.41
CA HIS A 158 3.13 -2.28 15.02
C HIS A 158 3.63 -3.58 14.41
N LYS A 159 3.85 -3.62 13.10
CA LYS A 159 4.25 -4.85 12.41
C LYS A 159 5.75 -5.08 12.39
N PHE A 160 6.54 -4.02 12.21
CA PHE A 160 7.98 -4.11 11.93
C PHE A 160 8.85 -3.30 12.87
N GLY A 161 8.29 -2.76 13.96
CA GLY A 161 9.01 -1.88 14.86
C GLY A 161 10.31 -2.46 15.41
N ASN A 162 10.37 -3.78 15.63
CA ASN A 162 11.59 -4.50 16.03
C ASN A 162 12.75 -4.41 15.02
N LEU A 163 12.47 -4.08 13.75
CA LEU A 163 13.47 -3.87 12.70
C LEU A 163 13.91 -2.41 12.57
N MET A 164 13.29 -1.49 13.33
CA MET A 164 13.40 -0.04 13.12
C MET A 164 14.22 0.69 14.19
N ALA A 165 14.91 -0.02 15.08
CA ALA A 165 15.65 0.58 16.20
C ALA A 165 16.63 1.68 15.75
N SER A 166 17.28 1.53 14.59
CA SER A 166 18.17 2.55 14.01
C SER A 166 17.46 3.82 13.54
N ASP A 167 16.17 3.72 13.22
CA ASP A 167 15.36 4.82 12.68
C ASP A 167 14.59 5.58 13.78
N HIS A 168 14.59 5.11 15.04
CA HIS A 168 13.82 5.71 16.13
C HIS A 168 14.13 7.21 16.32
N GLY A 169 15.40 7.60 16.27
CA GLY A 169 15.79 9.00 16.41
C GLY A 169 15.24 9.88 15.28
N LEU A 170 15.26 9.36 14.05
CA LEU A 170 14.74 10.06 12.87
C LEU A 170 13.21 10.18 12.94
N LEU A 171 12.52 9.10 13.33
CA LEU A 171 11.06 9.08 13.51
C LEU A 171 10.60 10.03 14.61
N LEU A 172 11.27 10.04 15.77
CA LEU A 172 10.98 11.00 16.83
C LEU A 172 11.17 12.45 16.37
N GLY A 173 12.26 12.72 15.63
CA GLY A 173 12.51 14.02 15.03
C GLY A 173 11.39 14.48 14.09
N ALA A 174 10.77 13.55 13.36
CA ALA A 174 9.64 13.83 12.49
C ALA A 174 8.30 14.00 13.24
N LEU A 175 8.07 13.19 14.28
CA LEU A 175 6.81 13.11 15.02
C LEU A 175 6.64 14.23 16.06
N LEU A 176 7.66 14.51 16.88
CA LEU A 176 7.55 15.47 17.98
C LEU A 176 7.06 16.87 17.55
N PRO A 177 7.53 17.46 16.43
CA PRO A 177 7.01 18.75 15.95
C PRO A 177 5.51 18.73 15.60
N GLN A 178 4.96 17.57 15.22
CA GLN A 178 3.54 17.45 14.85
C GLN A 178 2.61 17.54 16.06
N LEU A 179 3.12 17.36 17.28
CA LEU A 179 2.35 17.58 18.52
C LEU A 179 1.92 19.05 18.68
N SER A 180 2.61 19.98 18.05
CA SER A 180 2.26 21.41 18.01
C SER A 180 1.42 21.80 16.79
N SER A 181 0.96 20.84 15.98
CA SER A 181 0.11 21.11 14.82
C SER A 181 -1.19 21.81 15.25
N ASN A 182 -1.67 22.78 14.48
CA ASN A 182 -2.97 23.43 14.72
C ASN A 182 -4.15 22.44 14.55
N GLN A 183 -3.95 21.36 13.81
CA GLN A 183 -4.97 20.36 13.52
C GLN A 183 -5.02 19.28 14.60
N ALA A 184 -6.15 19.17 15.32
CA ALA A 184 -6.32 18.20 16.40
C ALA A 184 -6.18 16.73 15.94
N SER A 185 -6.64 16.41 14.72
CA SER A 185 -6.52 15.09 14.13
C SER A 185 -5.06 14.66 13.97
N VAL A 186 -4.20 15.56 13.47
CA VAL A 186 -2.75 15.33 13.32
C VAL A 186 -2.11 15.10 14.68
N ARG A 187 -2.42 15.93 15.67
CA ARG A 187 -1.89 15.74 17.04
C ARG A 187 -2.27 14.38 17.61
N LYS A 188 -3.55 14.00 17.51
CA LYS A 188 -4.06 12.71 18.03
C LYS A 188 -3.33 11.52 17.40
N LYS A 189 -3.20 11.50 16.07
CA LYS A 189 -2.52 10.42 15.34
C LYS A 189 -1.02 10.40 15.63
N THR A 190 -0.40 11.56 15.80
CA THR A 190 1.01 11.68 16.21
C THR A 190 1.24 11.02 17.57
N VAL A 191 0.38 11.29 18.55
CA VAL A 191 0.45 10.64 19.87
C VAL A 191 0.35 9.12 19.74
N SER A 192 -0.58 8.61 18.93
CA SER A 192 -0.70 7.18 18.66
C SER A 192 0.60 6.60 18.09
N CYS A 193 1.23 7.25 17.11
CA CYS A 193 2.46 6.70 16.52
C CYS A 193 3.68 6.83 17.43
N ILE A 194 3.75 7.86 18.27
CA ILE A 194 4.78 7.92 19.33
C ILE A 194 4.58 6.77 20.32
N ALA A 195 3.33 6.44 20.68
CA ALA A 195 3.05 5.30 21.55
C ALA A 195 3.46 3.97 20.88
N SER A 196 3.13 3.78 19.59
CA SER A 196 3.58 2.60 18.82
C SER A 196 5.11 2.51 18.76
N LEU A 197 5.80 3.63 18.53
CA LEU A 197 7.27 3.72 18.48
C LEU A 197 7.92 3.42 19.85
N ALA A 198 7.26 3.78 20.94
CA ALA A 198 7.75 3.48 22.29
C ALA A 198 7.56 2.00 22.66
N SER A 199 6.59 1.33 22.04
CA SER A 199 6.29 -0.09 22.27
C SER A 199 7.05 -1.06 21.36
N SER A 200 7.67 -0.54 20.30
CA SER A 200 8.40 -1.30 19.28
C SER A 200 9.84 -1.63 19.64
#